data_AF-A0A3N4K9M2-F1
#
_entry.id   AF-A0A3N4K9M2-F1
#
_cell.length_a   1.000
_cell.length_b   1.000
_cell.length_c   1.000
_cell.angle_alpha   90.00
_cell.angle_beta   90.00
_cell.angle_gamma   90.00
#
_symmetry.space_group_name_H-M   'P 1'
#
loop_
_entity.id
_entity.type
_entity.pdbx_description
1 polymer ?
#
loop_
_entity_poly.entity_id
_entity_poly.type
_entity_poly.pdbx_seq_one_letter_code
_entity_poly.pdbx_strand_id
1 'polypeptide(L)'
;MLFGTATVFVSLLLPSLGFALPRPQIADDALATFAKRATPVESLAAGFAEIEASKTEVSIAAVESVRNDLIDGGCDDIIVIFARGTSGEGNVGAATSVGPIFFGNLSAVEPGKVIVQGVNDYPADVWGYLGGGSDDGAQYMAEMVRLASAQCPNSKVVLSGFSQGAQVTHKAGALIPSSLYSKVAAIVLFGDPNNGDAFPGALNNNVKTFCHDGDYICDGLPIITDQHGNYANDAPAAAAYVAARV
;
A
#
# COMPACT_ATOMS: atom_id res chain seq x y z
N MET A 1 73.98 -22.20 36.72
CA MET A 1 73.95 -21.96 38.19
C MET A 1 73.01 -20.80 38.45
N LEU A 2 72.23 -20.91 39.54
CA LEU A 2 71.16 -20.02 40.01
C LEU A 2 71.48 -18.52 40.01
N PHE A 3 70.43 -17.71 39.92
CA PHE A 3 70.00 -16.54 40.76
C PHE A 3 69.10 -15.67 39.84
N GLY A 4 67.85 -15.29 40.12
CA GLY A 4 67.10 -15.17 41.35
C GLY A 4 66.80 -13.69 41.63
N THR A 5 65.75 -13.12 41.04
CA THR A 5 65.11 -11.87 41.53
C THR A 5 63.61 -11.89 41.26
N ALA A 6 62.84 -11.65 42.33
CA ALA A 6 61.38 -11.62 42.35
C ALA A 6 60.80 -10.37 41.69
N THR A 7 59.62 -10.49 41.08
CA THR A 7 58.70 -9.35 40.91
C THR A 7 57.26 -9.84 40.99
N VAL A 8 56.48 -9.11 41.76
CA VAL A 8 55.11 -9.34 42.22
C VAL A 8 54.11 -9.31 41.04
N PHE A 9 53.25 -10.31 40.94
CA PHE A 9 52.08 -10.32 40.06
C PHE A 9 50.94 -9.55 40.71
N VAL A 10 50.57 -8.40 40.14
CA VAL A 10 49.29 -7.73 40.43
C VAL A 10 48.29 -8.20 39.38
N SER A 11 47.31 -8.97 39.83
CA SER A 11 46.18 -9.46 39.03
C SER A 11 45.13 -8.35 38.93
N LEU A 12 44.94 -7.78 37.73
CA LEU A 12 43.77 -6.96 37.40
C LEU A 12 42.79 -7.79 36.57
N LEU A 13 41.77 -8.32 37.25
CA LEU A 13 40.56 -8.86 36.64
C LEU A 13 39.63 -7.68 36.29
N LEU A 14 39.46 -7.41 34.99
CA LEU A 14 38.37 -6.59 34.48
C LEU A 14 37.18 -7.51 34.16
N PRO A 15 36.00 -7.30 34.76
CA PRO A 15 34.82 -8.09 34.45
C PRO A 15 34.21 -7.67 33.11
N SER A 16 33.93 -8.65 32.27
CA SER A 16 33.13 -8.53 31.05
C SER A 16 31.69 -8.16 31.40
N LEU A 17 31.25 -6.94 31.04
CA LEU A 17 29.83 -6.57 31.03
C LEU A 17 29.17 -7.18 29.79
N GLY A 18 28.50 -8.33 29.97
CA GLY A 18 27.46 -8.79 29.06
C GLY A 18 26.14 -8.12 29.42
N PHE A 19 25.59 -7.29 28.53
CA PHE A 19 24.22 -6.83 28.63
C PHE A 19 23.29 -7.97 28.20
N ALA A 20 22.73 -8.71 29.16
CA ALA A 20 21.59 -9.58 28.94
C ALA A 20 20.31 -8.73 29.05
N LEU A 21 19.53 -8.66 27.97
CA LEU A 21 18.18 -8.09 28.03
C LEU A 21 17.26 -9.04 28.82
N PRO A 22 16.35 -8.53 29.67
CA PRO A 22 15.42 -9.39 30.39
C PRO A 22 14.44 -10.04 29.41
N ARG A 23 14.27 -11.36 29.51
CA ARG A 23 13.09 -12.03 28.95
C ARG A 23 11.87 -11.61 29.76
N PRO A 24 10.76 -11.19 29.14
CA PRO A 24 9.53 -10.97 29.88
C PRO A 24 9.05 -12.32 30.45
N GLN A 25 8.92 -12.40 31.77
CA GLN A 25 8.24 -13.50 32.42
C GLN A 25 6.74 -13.30 32.22
N ILE A 26 6.13 -14.17 31.41
CA ILE A 26 4.68 -14.31 31.40
C ILE A 26 4.31 -15.00 32.72
N ALA A 27 3.59 -14.28 33.58
CA ALA A 27 3.12 -14.82 34.85
C ALA A 27 2.12 -15.96 34.60
N ASP A 28 2.32 -17.08 35.28
CA ASP A 28 1.50 -18.30 35.22
C ASP A 28 0.03 -18.09 35.65
N ASP A 29 -0.33 -16.91 36.16
CA ASP A 29 -1.71 -16.57 36.58
C ASP A 29 -2.64 -16.19 35.41
N ALA A 30 -2.11 -15.93 34.21
CA ALA A 30 -2.93 -15.58 33.04
C ALA A 30 -3.78 -16.76 32.52
N LEU A 31 -3.42 -18.00 32.88
CA LEU A 31 -4.16 -19.20 32.49
C LEU A 31 -5.37 -19.50 33.38
N ALA A 32 -5.46 -18.93 34.59
CA ALA A 32 -6.52 -19.24 35.55
C ALA A 32 -7.78 -18.37 35.39
N THR A 33 -7.69 -17.22 34.73
CA THR A 33 -8.80 -16.27 34.57
C THR A 33 -9.73 -16.61 33.40
N PHE A 34 -9.31 -17.46 32.46
CA PHE A 34 -10.14 -17.89 31.32
C PHE A 34 -11.23 -18.91 31.69
N ALA A 35 -11.17 -19.51 32.88
CA ALA A 35 -12.05 -20.61 33.25
C ALA A 35 -13.40 -20.19 33.86
N LYS A 36 -13.72 -18.89 33.99
CA LYS A 36 -14.93 -18.49 34.71
C LYS A 36 -15.53 -17.12 34.32
N ARG A 37 -16.02 -16.96 33.08
CA ARG A 37 -17.31 -16.33 32.72
C ARG A 37 -17.36 -15.93 31.23
N ALA A 38 -18.61 -15.94 30.76
CA ALA A 38 -19.12 -15.22 29.59
C ALA A 38 -18.75 -15.80 28.22
N THR A 39 -19.73 -15.76 27.31
CA THR A 39 -19.70 -16.43 26.00
C THR A 39 -18.54 -15.91 25.13
N PRO A 40 -18.11 -16.61 24.07
CA PRO A 40 -16.98 -16.20 23.21
C PRO A 40 -17.08 -14.76 22.69
N VAL A 41 -18.30 -14.23 22.60
CA VAL A 41 -18.60 -12.85 22.16
C VAL A 41 -18.25 -11.80 23.22
N GLU A 42 -18.45 -12.09 24.51
CA GLU A 42 -18.18 -11.15 25.61
C GLU A 42 -16.69 -11.06 25.95
N SER A 43 -15.95 -12.18 25.82
CA SER A 43 -14.48 -12.16 25.92
C SER A 43 -13.82 -11.41 24.76
N LEU A 44 -14.41 -11.50 23.56
CA LEU A 44 -13.95 -10.74 22.39
C LEU A 44 -14.23 -9.24 22.57
N ALA A 45 -15.40 -8.86 23.10
CA ALA A 45 -15.75 -7.47 23.39
C ALA A 45 -14.86 -6.84 24.47
N ALA A 46 -14.51 -7.58 25.53
CA ALA A 46 -13.58 -7.11 26.55
C ALA A 46 -12.15 -6.90 25.98
N GLY A 47 -11.71 -7.78 25.06
CA GLY A 47 -10.43 -7.63 24.37
C GLY A 47 -10.35 -6.40 23.46
N PHE A 48 -11.44 -6.02 22.78
CA PHE A 48 -11.49 -4.79 22.00
C PHE A 48 -11.49 -3.52 22.87
N ALA A 49 -12.13 -3.56 24.05
CA ALA A 49 -12.19 -2.42 24.98
C ALA A 49 -10.82 -2.07 25.62
N GLU A 50 -9.97 -3.06 25.88
CA GLU A 50 -8.61 -2.83 26.40
C GLU A 50 -7.66 -2.21 25.34
N ILE A 51 -7.87 -2.52 24.05
CA ILE A 51 -7.12 -1.91 22.94
C ILE A 51 -7.52 -0.45 22.75
N GLU A 52 -8.79 -0.09 22.98
CA GLU A 52 -9.25 1.31 22.92
C GLU A 52 -8.63 2.20 24.00
N ALA A 53 -8.34 1.65 25.19
CA ALA A 53 -7.79 2.40 26.32
C ALA A 53 -6.28 2.73 26.19
N SER A 54 -5.56 2.09 25.26
CA SER A 54 -4.10 2.21 25.12
C SER A 54 -3.64 3.11 23.96
N LYS A 55 -4.41 4.15 23.62
CA LYS A 55 -3.98 5.17 22.65
C LYS A 55 -3.07 6.19 23.35
N THR A 56 -1.76 5.94 23.27
CA THR A 56 -0.78 7.02 23.49
C THR A 56 -0.66 7.79 22.18
N GLU A 57 -1.01 9.08 22.18
CA GLU A 57 -0.92 9.93 20.99
C GLU A 57 0.54 10.13 20.58
N VAL A 58 0.91 9.49 19.48
CA VAL A 58 2.03 9.92 18.64
C VAL A 58 1.41 10.40 17.35
N SER A 59 1.48 11.71 17.10
CA SER A 59 1.00 12.33 15.86
C SER A 59 1.91 11.93 14.70
N ILE A 60 1.64 10.77 14.12
CA ILE A 60 2.02 10.45 12.75
C ILE A 60 0.88 11.04 11.91
N ALA A 61 1.19 11.86 10.91
CA ALA A 61 0.16 12.40 10.01
C ALA A 61 -0.79 11.25 9.61
N ALA A 62 -2.08 11.42 9.85
CA ALA A 62 -3.06 10.40 9.51
C ALA A 62 -2.91 10.08 8.03
N VAL A 63 -2.48 8.86 7.70
CA VAL A 63 -2.52 8.38 6.33
C VAL A 63 -4.00 8.17 6.02
N GLU A 64 -4.59 9.16 5.35
CA GLU A 64 -6.02 9.16 5.05
C GLU A 64 -6.34 8.08 4.01
N SER A 65 -7.35 7.25 4.30
CA SER A 65 -7.89 6.26 3.35
C SER A 65 -8.72 6.91 2.24
N VAL A 66 -8.91 8.23 2.29
CA VAL A 66 -9.56 9.06 1.28
C VAL A 66 -8.56 10.11 0.80
N ARG A 67 -8.37 10.22 -0.52
CA ARG A 67 -7.54 11.22 -1.18
C ARG A 67 -8.29 11.85 -2.34
N ASN A 68 -8.46 13.16 -2.28
CA ASN A 68 -9.25 13.96 -3.22
C ASN A 68 -8.48 15.16 -3.78
N ASP A 69 -7.15 15.08 -3.72
CA ASP A 69 -6.27 16.21 -3.95
C ASP A 69 -6.56 16.91 -5.29
N LEU A 70 -6.83 16.15 -6.37
CA LEU A 70 -7.11 16.71 -7.69
C LEU A 70 -8.46 17.44 -7.73
N ILE A 71 -9.52 16.81 -7.24
CA ILE A 71 -10.87 17.41 -7.26
C ILE A 71 -11.01 18.59 -6.29
N ASP A 72 -10.17 18.63 -5.25
CA ASP A 72 -10.06 19.75 -4.31
C ASP A 72 -9.21 20.91 -4.86
N GLY A 73 -8.80 20.84 -6.13
CA GLY A 73 -8.07 21.90 -6.83
C GLY A 73 -6.55 21.80 -6.76
N GLY A 74 -6.01 20.74 -6.17
CA GLY A 74 -4.57 20.48 -6.12
C GLY A 74 -3.97 20.26 -7.51
N CYS A 75 -2.73 20.71 -7.68
CA CYS A 75 -1.89 20.42 -8.83
C CYS A 75 -0.46 20.23 -8.35
N ASP A 76 0.21 19.23 -8.92
CA ASP A 76 1.63 19.00 -8.73
C ASP A 76 2.20 18.28 -9.95
N ASP A 77 3.52 18.09 -10.03
CA ASP A 77 4.19 17.50 -11.20
C ASP A 77 3.64 16.10 -11.54
N ILE A 78 3.25 15.33 -10.52
CA ILE A 78 2.78 13.95 -10.62
C ILE A 78 1.40 13.82 -9.98
N ILE A 79 0.43 13.33 -10.76
CA ILE A 79 -0.93 13.06 -10.31
C ILE A 79 -1.17 11.56 -10.39
N VAL A 80 -1.27 10.90 -9.24
CA VAL A 80 -1.62 9.49 -9.16
C VAL A 80 -3.14 9.36 -9.07
N ILE A 81 -3.76 8.70 -10.05
CA ILE A 81 -5.18 8.33 -10.00
C ILE A 81 -5.26 6.84 -9.67
N PHE A 82 -5.80 6.51 -8.49
CA PHE A 82 -5.72 5.16 -7.93
C PHE A 82 -7.09 4.54 -7.68
N ALA A 83 -7.29 3.31 -8.17
CA ALA A 83 -8.44 2.47 -7.83
C ALA A 83 -8.06 1.39 -6.82
N ARG A 84 -8.70 1.41 -5.64
CA ARG A 84 -8.48 0.42 -4.58
C ARG A 84 -8.99 -0.99 -4.94
N GLY A 85 -8.51 -1.99 -4.20
CA GLY A 85 -9.00 -3.37 -4.30
C GLY A 85 -10.38 -3.55 -3.66
N THR A 86 -10.95 -4.74 -3.85
CA THR A 86 -12.25 -5.12 -3.26
C THR A 86 -12.24 -4.93 -1.74
N SER A 87 -13.35 -4.41 -1.21
CA SER A 87 -13.54 -4.03 0.20
C SER A 87 -12.51 -3.05 0.76
N GLY A 88 -11.74 -2.37 -0.09
CA GLY A 88 -10.77 -1.38 0.38
C GLY A 88 -11.46 -0.22 1.12
N GLU A 89 -10.82 0.28 2.16
CA GLU A 89 -11.30 1.45 2.91
C GLU A 89 -11.22 2.74 2.07
N GLY A 90 -12.15 3.67 2.31
CA GLY A 90 -12.17 4.98 1.66
C GLY A 90 -12.12 4.89 0.13
N ASN A 91 -11.27 5.68 -0.53
CA ASN A 91 -11.06 5.64 -1.98
C ASN A 91 -9.65 5.18 -2.40
N VAL A 92 -8.71 5.06 -1.46
CA VAL A 92 -7.34 4.56 -1.72
C VAL A 92 -6.94 3.32 -0.92
N GLY A 93 -7.76 2.85 0.01
CA GLY A 93 -7.44 1.72 0.90
C GLY A 93 -6.87 2.18 2.25
N ALA A 94 -6.70 1.23 3.17
CA ALA A 94 -6.14 1.49 4.49
C ALA A 94 -4.66 1.89 4.42
N ALA A 95 -4.15 2.54 5.45
CA ALA A 95 -2.76 3.02 5.52
C ALA A 95 -1.69 1.94 5.26
N THR A 96 -2.00 0.67 5.55
CA THR A 96 -1.13 -0.49 5.35
C THR A 96 -1.32 -1.17 3.99
N SER A 97 -2.32 -0.75 3.21
CA SER A 97 -2.58 -1.28 1.88
C SER A 97 -1.59 -0.75 0.84
N VAL A 98 -1.47 -1.45 -0.29
CA VAL A 98 -0.52 -1.11 -1.35
C VAL A 98 -0.65 0.33 -1.84
N GLY A 99 -1.86 0.89 -1.94
CA GLY A 99 -2.09 2.27 -2.41
C GLY A 99 -1.31 3.30 -1.58
N PRO A 100 -1.67 3.55 -0.30
CA PRO A 100 -0.98 4.53 0.53
C PRO A 100 0.53 4.29 0.67
N ILE A 101 0.96 3.02 0.74
CA ILE A 101 2.39 2.68 0.81
C ILE A 101 3.11 3.02 -0.50
N PHE A 102 2.50 2.77 -1.66
CA PHE A 102 3.03 3.16 -2.96
C PHE A 102 3.16 4.67 -3.08
N PHE A 103 2.13 5.44 -2.72
CA PHE A 103 2.21 6.90 -2.81
C PHE A 103 3.26 7.47 -1.87
N GLY A 104 3.37 6.94 -0.64
CA GLY A 104 4.41 7.34 0.31
C GLY A 104 5.82 7.08 -0.22
N ASN A 105 6.05 5.93 -0.87
CA ASN A 105 7.33 5.65 -1.52
C ASN A 105 7.59 6.58 -2.72
N LEU A 106 6.57 6.86 -3.53
CA LEU A 106 6.70 7.78 -4.65
C LEU A 106 7.01 9.21 -4.18
N SER A 107 6.32 9.71 -3.16
CA SER A 107 6.60 11.02 -2.54
C SER A 107 7.99 11.08 -1.89
N ALA A 108 8.57 9.95 -1.46
CA ALA A 108 9.93 9.91 -0.95
C ALA A 108 10.98 10.01 -2.09
N VAL A 109 10.71 9.41 -3.25
CA VAL A 109 11.59 9.46 -4.43
C VAL A 109 11.42 10.79 -5.19
N GLU A 110 10.22 11.36 -5.19
CA GLU A 110 9.87 12.64 -5.82
C GLU A 110 9.28 13.62 -4.77
N PRO A 111 10.12 14.19 -3.89
CA PRO A 111 9.65 15.04 -2.79
C PRO A 111 8.94 16.30 -3.28
N GLY A 112 7.72 16.53 -2.76
CA GLY A 112 6.94 17.74 -3.04
C GLY A 112 6.45 17.84 -4.48
N LYS A 113 6.26 16.69 -5.13
CA LYS A 113 5.82 16.59 -6.54
C LYS A 113 4.56 15.75 -6.76
N VAL A 114 3.98 15.16 -5.71
CA VAL A 114 3.02 14.07 -5.83
C VAL A 114 1.71 14.44 -5.15
N ILE A 115 0.63 14.45 -5.92
CA ILE A 115 -0.74 14.45 -5.41
C ILE A 115 -1.48 13.17 -5.81
N VAL A 116 -2.49 12.81 -5.03
CA VAL A 116 -3.24 11.56 -5.18
C VAL A 116 -4.74 11.84 -5.30
N GLN A 117 -5.35 11.21 -6.29
CA GLN A 117 -6.80 11.15 -6.44
C GLN A 117 -7.23 9.68 -6.39
N GLY A 118 -7.97 9.30 -5.35
CA GLY A 118 -8.65 8.01 -5.33
C GLY A 118 -9.87 8.03 -6.26
N VAL A 119 -10.25 6.86 -6.77
CA VAL A 119 -11.48 6.72 -7.57
C VAL A 119 -12.71 6.76 -6.65
N ASN A 120 -13.52 7.80 -6.78
CA ASN A 120 -14.79 7.96 -6.07
C ASN A 120 -15.94 7.27 -6.83
N ASP A 121 -17.09 7.15 -6.15
CA ASP A 121 -18.29 6.46 -6.67
C ASP A 121 -18.02 5.03 -7.17
N TYR A 122 -16.97 4.43 -6.63
CA TYR A 122 -16.52 3.08 -6.90
C TYR A 122 -16.71 2.25 -5.61
N PRO A 123 -17.75 1.40 -5.54
CA PRO A 123 -18.07 0.64 -4.33
C PRO A 123 -16.98 -0.37 -3.91
N ALA A 124 -16.19 -0.85 -4.87
CA ALA A 124 -15.20 -1.90 -4.68
C ALA A 124 -15.81 -3.18 -4.06
N ASP A 125 -17.00 -3.58 -4.49
CA ASP A 125 -17.67 -4.79 -3.98
C ASP A 125 -17.31 -6.05 -4.79
N VAL A 126 -17.60 -7.22 -4.25
CA VAL A 126 -17.25 -8.50 -4.88
C VAL A 126 -17.95 -8.72 -6.24
N TRP A 127 -19.13 -8.14 -6.45
CA TRP A 127 -19.85 -8.26 -7.72
C TRP A 127 -19.17 -7.44 -8.82
N GLY A 128 -18.69 -6.25 -8.47
CA GLY A 128 -17.81 -5.46 -9.32
C GLY A 128 -16.55 -6.22 -9.72
N TYR A 129 -15.94 -6.98 -8.80
CA TYR A 129 -14.77 -7.82 -9.13
C TYR A 129 -15.13 -8.88 -10.16
N LEU A 130 -16.17 -9.67 -9.89
CA LEU A 130 -16.62 -10.76 -10.75
C LEU A 130 -17.14 -10.27 -12.12
N GLY A 131 -17.58 -9.01 -12.21
CA GLY A 131 -17.97 -8.33 -13.44
C GLY A 131 -16.81 -7.71 -14.23
N GLY A 132 -15.56 -7.93 -13.83
CA GLY A 132 -14.39 -7.39 -14.54
C GLY A 132 -14.03 -5.95 -14.15
N GLY A 133 -14.41 -5.50 -12.96
CA GLY A 133 -14.23 -4.13 -12.49
C GLY A 133 -15.47 -3.24 -12.69
N SER A 134 -15.56 -2.16 -11.91
CA SER A 134 -16.66 -1.19 -11.96
C SER A 134 -16.59 -0.29 -13.21
N ASP A 135 -17.68 -0.21 -13.96
CA ASP A 135 -17.79 0.71 -15.11
C ASP A 135 -17.83 2.18 -14.66
N ASP A 136 -18.54 2.48 -13.56
CA ASP A 136 -18.59 3.83 -12.98
C ASP A 136 -17.21 4.26 -12.47
N GLY A 137 -16.48 3.38 -11.81
CA GLY A 137 -15.10 3.64 -11.39
C GLY A 137 -14.16 3.88 -12.59
N ALA A 138 -14.36 3.16 -13.69
CA ALA A 138 -13.58 3.34 -14.90
C ALA A 138 -13.90 4.67 -15.60
N GLN A 139 -15.17 5.05 -15.66
CA GLN A 139 -15.61 6.36 -16.15
C GLN A 139 -15.03 7.48 -15.30
N TYR A 140 -15.09 7.35 -13.97
CA TYR A 140 -14.51 8.32 -13.04
C TYR A 140 -13.00 8.46 -13.25
N MET A 141 -12.26 7.35 -13.32
CA MET A 141 -10.81 7.40 -13.55
C MET A 141 -10.48 8.08 -14.89
N ALA A 142 -11.19 7.76 -15.97
CA ALA A 142 -11.00 8.42 -17.26
C ALA A 142 -11.32 9.92 -17.20
N GLU A 143 -12.34 10.31 -16.42
CA GLU A 143 -12.69 11.72 -16.20
C GLU A 143 -11.61 12.45 -15.40
N MET A 144 -11.00 11.81 -14.40
CA MET A 144 -9.87 12.39 -13.68
C MET A 144 -8.66 12.64 -14.59
N VAL A 145 -8.44 11.83 -15.63
CA VAL A 145 -7.43 12.14 -16.66
C VAL A 145 -7.79 13.41 -17.44
N ARG A 146 -9.06 13.58 -17.81
CA ARG A 146 -9.53 14.82 -18.48
C ARG A 146 -9.37 16.03 -17.58
N LEU A 147 -9.79 15.91 -16.31
CA LEU A 147 -9.66 16.96 -15.31
C LEU A 147 -8.19 17.34 -15.10
N ALA A 148 -7.31 16.37 -14.88
CA ALA A 148 -5.86 16.61 -14.74
C ALA A 148 -5.27 17.30 -15.97
N SER A 149 -5.72 16.95 -17.18
CA SER A 149 -5.27 17.62 -18.41
C SER A 149 -5.72 19.06 -18.51
N ALA A 150 -6.91 19.40 -18.02
CA ALA A 150 -7.45 20.75 -18.08
C ALA A 150 -6.93 21.64 -16.93
N GLN A 151 -6.95 21.12 -15.70
CA GLN A 151 -6.61 21.82 -14.48
C GLN A 151 -5.09 21.98 -14.31
N CYS A 152 -4.33 20.92 -14.59
CA CYS A 152 -2.89 20.87 -14.34
C CYS A 152 -2.13 20.52 -15.64
N PRO A 153 -2.10 21.40 -16.65
CA PRO A 153 -1.66 21.06 -18.01
C PRO A 153 -0.22 20.53 -18.08
N ASN A 154 0.67 20.95 -17.17
CA ASN A 154 2.07 20.53 -17.13
C ASN A 154 2.31 19.20 -16.42
N SER A 155 1.36 18.75 -15.57
CA SER A 155 1.52 17.53 -14.78
C SER A 155 1.56 16.26 -15.62
N LYS A 156 2.12 15.21 -15.06
CA LYS A 156 2.05 13.85 -15.58
C LYS A 156 1.05 13.03 -14.78
N VAL A 157 0.25 12.23 -15.47
CA VAL A 157 -0.73 11.33 -14.84
C VAL A 157 -0.13 9.94 -14.73
N VAL A 158 -0.29 9.33 -13.55
CA VAL A 158 -0.01 7.92 -13.29
C VAL A 158 -1.35 7.25 -12.98
N LEU A 159 -1.70 6.24 -13.76
CA LEU A 159 -2.85 5.40 -13.45
C LEU A 159 -2.39 4.21 -12.64
N SER A 160 -3.13 3.85 -11.59
CA SER A 160 -2.79 2.68 -10.81
C SER A 160 -4.01 2.00 -10.20
N GLY A 161 -3.91 0.69 -10.00
CA GLY A 161 -4.97 -0.08 -9.40
C GLY A 161 -4.47 -1.37 -8.77
N PHE A 162 -5.17 -1.81 -7.72
CA PHE A 162 -4.93 -3.09 -7.05
C PHE A 162 -6.11 -4.03 -7.24
N SER A 163 -5.88 -5.29 -7.66
CA SER A 163 -6.92 -6.33 -7.75
C SER A 163 -8.09 -5.87 -8.64
N GLN A 164 -9.31 -5.76 -8.11
CA GLN A 164 -10.44 -5.15 -8.84
C GLN A 164 -10.12 -3.76 -9.42
N GLY A 165 -9.34 -2.95 -8.70
CA GLY A 165 -8.90 -1.64 -9.17
C GLY A 165 -7.99 -1.70 -10.40
N ALA A 166 -7.25 -2.80 -10.60
CA ALA A 166 -6.50 -3.02 -11.83
C ALA A 166 -7.44 -3.24 -13.01
N GLN A 167 -8.51 -4.03 -12.83
CA GLN A 167 -9.56 -4.20 -13.85
C GLN A 167 -10.25 -2.87 -14.18
N VAL A 168 -10.55 -2.05 -13.15
CA VAL A 168 -11.05 -0.68 -13.33
C VAL A 168 -10.09 0.16 -14.17
N THR A 169 -8.78 0.03 -13.94
CA THR A 169 -7.75 0.76 -14.67
C THR A 169 -7.70 0.34 -16.15
N HIS A 170 -7.80 -0.96 -16.44
CA HIS A 170 -7.93 -1.48 -17.81
C HIS A 170 -9.14 -0.91 -18.53
N LYS A 171 -10.32 -0.96 -17.88
CA LYS A 171 -11.56 -0.38 -18.41
C LYS A 171 -11.42 1.12 -18.65
N ALA A 172 -10.80 1.87 -17.73
CA ALA A 172 -10.55 3.31 -17.90
C ALA A 172 -9.65 3.59 -19.11
N GLY A 173 -8.64 2.75 -19.36
CA GLY A 173 -7.78 2.83 -20.54
C GLY A 173 -8.54 2.87 -21.87
N ALA A 174 -9.63 2.09 -21.97
CA ALA A 174 -10.52 2.08 -23.14
C ALA A 174 -11.39 3.34 -23.28
N LEU A 175 -11.61 4.08 -22.19
CA LEU A 175 -12.46 5.27 -22.15
C LEU A 175 -11.67 6.58 -22.27
N ILE A 176 -10.35 6.55 -22.05
CA ILE A 176 -9.48 7.72 -22.22
C ILE A 176 -9.35 8.01 -23.73
N PRO A 177 -9.62 9.25 -24.17
CA PRO A 177 -9.46 9.61 -25.58
C PRO A 177 -7.98 9.60 -25.96
N SER A 178 -7.67 9.17 -27.18
CA SER A 178 -6.29 9.04 -27.66
C SER A 178 -5.49 10.35 -27.64
N SER A 179 -6.17 11.50 -27.73
CA SER A 179 -5.56 12.83 -27.57
C SER A 179 -4.96 13.08 -26.17
N LEU A 180 -5.34 12.28 -25.16
CA LEU A 180 -4.83 12.38 -23.79
C LEU A 180 -3.82 11.28 -23.45
N TYR A 181 -3.48 10.36 -24.36
CA TYR A 181 -2.54 9.28 -24.03
C TYR A 181 -1.17 9.80 -23.61
N SER A 182 -0.67 10.88 -24.21
CA SER A 182 0.60 11.50 -23.81
C SER A 182 0.57 12.16 -22.43
N LYS A 183 -0.61 12.34 -21.84
CA LYS A 183 -0.77 12.84 -20.47
C LYS A 183 -0.47 11.74 -19.43
N VAL A 184 -0.75 10.48 -19.78
CA VAL A 184 -0.48 9.31 -18.94
C VAL A 184 0.98 8.88 -19.13
N ALA A 185 1.81 9.17 -18.14
CA ALA A 185 3.24 8.83 -18.18
C ALA A 185 3.51 7.36 -17.81
N ALA A 186 2.70 6.79 -16.93
CA ALA A 186 2.86 5.42 -16.45
C ALA A 186 1.52 4.81 -16.03
N ILE A 187 1.42 3.48 -16.16
CA ILE A 187 0.35 2.66 -15.59
C ILE A 187 1.02 1.62 -14.70
N VAL A 188 0.58 1.52 -13.44
CA VAL A 188 1.12 0.59 -12.44
C VAL A 188 0.03 -0.26 -11.82
N LEU A 189 0.06 -1.56 -12.02
CA LEU A 189 -0.98 -2.49 -11.59
C LEU A 189 -0.42 -3.49 -10.58
N PHE A 190 -1.17 -3.78 -9.53
CA PHE A 190 -0.81 -4.75 -8.49
C PHE A 190 -1.88 -5.85 -8.42
N GLY A 191 -1.47 -7.12 -8.45
CA GLY A 191 -2.41 -8.25 -8.36
C GLY A 191 -3.47 -8.22 -9.46
N ASP A 192 -3.06 -7.96 -10.70
CA ASP A 192 -3.96 -7.66 -11.81
C ASP A 192 -4.67 -8.91 -12.37
N PRO A 193 -6.00 -9.03 -12.30
CA PRO A 193 -6.73 -10.15 -12.89
C PRO A 193 -6.65 -10.21 -14.42
N ASN A 194 -6.33 -9.08 -15.04
CA ASN A 194 -6.17 -8.91 -16.49
C ASN A 194 -4.67 -8.87 -16.87
N ASN A 195 -3.80 -9.52 -16.08
CA ASN A 195 -2.37 -9.52 -16.34
C ASN A 195 -2.04 -10.02 -17.75
N GLY A 196 -1.34 -9.19 -18.52
CA GLY A 196 -0.97 -9.47 -19.91
C GLY A 196 -1.95 -8.91 -20.95
N ASP A 197 -3.13 -8.45 -20.55
CA ASP A 197 -4.03 -7.73 -21.45
C ASP A 197 -3.42 -6.37 -21.84
N ALA A 198 -3.56 -6.02 -23.12
CA ALA A 198 -2.96 -4.81 -23.66
C ALA A 198 -3.82 -3.57 -23.42
N PHE A 199 -3.18 -2.46 -23.05
CA PHE A 199 -3.82 -1.15 -23.04
C PHE A 199 -3.96 -0.58 -24.47
N PRO A 200 -4.91 0.33 -24.72
CA PRO A 200 -5.06 0.95 -26.03
C PRO A 200 -3.90 1.87 -26.43
N GLY A 201 -3.38 1.67 -27.65
CA GLY A 201 -2.45 2.59 -28.30
C GLY A 201 -1.21 2.92 -27.46
N ALA A 202 -0.90 4.22 -27.33
CA ALA A 202 0.30 4.67 -26.62
C ALA A 202 0.25 4.47 -25.10
N LEU A 203 -0.92 4.19 -24.50
CA LEU A 203 -1.02 3.82 -23.08
C LEU A 203 -0.25 2.54 -22.78
N ASN A 204 -0.15 1.62 -23.76
CA ASN A 204 0.55 0.36 -23.58
C ASN A 204 2.08 0.48 -23.49
N ASN A 205 2.65 1.66 -23.81
CA ASN A 205 4.10 1.84 -23.85
C ASN A 205 4.75 1.81 -22.47
N ASN A 206 4.00 2.15 -21.42
CA ASN A 206 4.52 2.37 -20.07
C ASN A 206 3.68 1.66 -19.00
N VAL A 207 3.37 0.38 -19.22
CA VAL A 207 2.64 -0.45 -18.25
C VAL A 207 3.61 -1.31 -17.43
N LYS A 208 3.45 -1.28 -16.10
CA LYS A 208 4.12 -2.20 -15.18
C LYS A 208 3.09 -2.92 -14.32
N THR A 209 3.02 -4.23 -14.48
CA THR A 209 2.21 -5.10 -13.62
C THR A 209 3.12 -5.83 -12.63
N PHE A 210 2.71 -5.85 -11.37
CA PHE A 210 3.26 -6.68 -10.30
C PHE A 210 2.28 -7.81 -10.04
N CYS A 211 2.73 -9.04 -10.29
CA CYS A 211 2.01 -10.27 -10.01
C CYS A 211 2.97 -11.24 -9.35
N HIS A 212 2.64 -11.69 -8.14
CA HIS A 212 3.46 -12.62 -7.37
C HIS A 212 3.18 -14.07 -7.78
N ASP A 213 4.22 -14.90 -7.77
CA ASP A 213 4.06 -16.34 -7.92
C ASP A 213 3.13 -16.88 -6.82
N GLY A 214 2.05 -17.55 -7.21
CA GLY A 214 1.04 -18.07 -6.28
C GLY A 214 -0.09 -17.09 -5.93
N ASP A 215 -0.13 -15.91 -6.56
CA ASP A 215 -1.33 -15.07 -6.61
C ASP A 215 -2.24 -15.52 -7.75
N TYR A 216 -3.23 -16.36 -7.44
CA TYR A 216 -4.15 -16.89 -8.43
C TYR A 216 -5.14 -15.84 -8.98
N ILE A 217 -5.23 -14.66 -8.36
CA ILE A 217 -5.97 -13.54 -8.95
C ILE A 217 -5.32 -13.13 -10.26
N CYS A 218 -3.99 -13.06 -10.31
CA CYS A 218 -3.24 -12.76 -11.53
C CYS A 218 -3.39 -13.80 -12.64
N ASP A 219 -3.81 -15.01 -12.30
CA ASP A 219 -4.13 -16.07 -13.25
C ASP A 219 -5.60 -16.02 -13.72
N GLY A 220 -6.35 -14.98 -13.33
CA GLY A 220 -7.76 -14.78 -13.66
C GLY A 220 -8.72 -15.60 -12.81
N LEU A 221 -8.26 -16.20 -11.70
CA LEU A 221 -9.09 -17.00 -10.80
C LEU A 221 -9.51 -16.17 -9.59
N PRO A 222 -10.77 -16.26 -9.11
CA PRO A 222 -11.25 -15.53 -7.95
C PRO A 222 -10.79 -16.17 -6.61
N ILE A 223 -9.50 -16.51 -6.48
CA ILE A 223 -8.93 -17.22 -5.34
C ILE A 223 -7.87 -16.34 -4.67
N ILE A 224 -8.19 -15.83 -3.49
CA ILE A 224 -7.27 -14.99 -2.71
C ILE A 224 -6.29 -15.88 -1.94
N THR A 225 -4.99 -15.59 -2.12
CA THR A 225 -3.89 -16.19 -1.35
C THR A 225 -3.15 -15.10 -0.57
N ASP A 226 -2.25 -15.49 0.34
CA ASP A 226 -1.41 -14.52 1.06
C ASP A 226 -0.56 -13.67 0.11
N GLN A 227 -0.20 -14.21 -1.07
CA GLN A 227 0.56 -13.49 -2.10
C GLN A 227 -0.24 -12.37 -2.76
N HIS A 228 -1.57 -12.43 -2.72
CA HIS A 228 -2.41 -11.34 -3.20
C HIS A 228 -2.43 -10.15 -2.24
N GLY A 229 -2.15 -10.38 -0.95
CA GLY A 229 -2.27 -9.37 0.11
C GLY A 229 -1.01 -8.57 0.40
N ASN A 230 0.13 -8.88 -0.22
CA ASN A 230 1.44 -8.37 0.21
C ASN A 230 2.14 -7.45 -0.82
N TYR A 231 1.42 -6.90 -1.80
CA TYR A 231 1.97 -5.98 -2.82
C TYR A 231 2.51 -4.65 -2.28
N ALA A 232 2.28 -4.33 -1.00
CA ALA A 232 2.97 -3.22 -0.34
C ALA A 232 4.51 -3.39 -0.38
N ASN A 233 5.01 -4.62 -0.52
CA ASN A 233 6.43 -4.92 -0.69
C ASN A 233 7.00 -4.40 -2.04
N ASP A 234 6.15 -4.23 -3.05
CA ASP A 234 6.53 -3.77 -4.39
C ASP A 234 6.49 -2.25 -4.54
N ALA A 235 5.93 -1.55 -3.56
CA ALA A 235 5.79 -0.09 -3.57
C ALA A 235 7.10 0.66 -3.88
N PRO A 236 8.29 0.29 -3.35
CA PRO A 236 9.54 0.94 -3.75
C PRO A 236 9.88 0.76 -5.24
N ALA A 237 9.67 -0.44 -5.79
CA ALA A 237 9.93 -0.73 -7.20
C ALA A 237 8.92 -0.01 -8.11
N ALA A 238 7.65 0.05 -7.70
CA ALA A 238 6.61 0.81 -8.37
C ALA A 238 6.92 2.32 -8.40
N ALA A 239 7.35 2.89 -7.27
CA ALA A 239 7.77 4.29 -7.17
C ALA A 239 8.94 4.60 -8.12
N ALA A 240 9.99 3.76 -8.11
CA ALA A 240 11.13 3.92 -9.00
C ALA A 240 10.74 3.80 -10.49
N TYR A 241 9.80 2.91 -10.83
CA TYR A 241 9.29 2.77 -12.18
C TYR A 241 8.59 4.05 -12.68
N VAL A 242 7.81 4.70 -11.82
CA VAL A 242 7.15 5.98 -12.11
C VAL A 242 8.17 7.10 -12.24
N ALA A 243 9.07 7.25 -11.26
CA ALA A 243 10.08 8.31 -11.24
C ALA A 243 10.94 8.34 -12.53
N ALA A 244 11.21 7.18 -13.13
CA ALA A 244 11.96 7.09 -14.39
C ALA A 244 11.19 7.60 -15.64
N ARG A 245 9.93 8.03 -15.51
CA ARG A 245 9.02 8.36 -16.64
C ARG A 245 8.34 9.72 -16.52
N VAL A 246 8.47 10.39 -15.38
CA VAL A 246 7.83 11.68 -15.09
C VAL A 246 8.80 12.84 -15.21
#